data_AF-A0A5R9JAQ5-F1
#
_entry.id   AF-A0A5R9JAQ5-F1
#
_cell.length_a   1.000
_cell.length_b   1.000
_cell.length_c   1.000
_cell.angle_alpha   90.00
_cell.angle_beta   90.00
_cell.angle_gamma   90.00
#
_symmetry.space_group_name_H-M   'P 1'
#
loop_
_entity.id
_entity.type
_entity.pdbx_description
1 polymer ?
#
loop_
_entity_poly.entity_id
_entity_poly.type
_entity_poly.pdbx_seq_one_letter_code
_entity_poly.pdbx_strand_id
1 'polypeptide(L)'
;MLPSEIDSGDGRKFSLLASTPADMLDLLEAAGPAAGSEAWMRYALMICSVSAIDGKPILMPRTKEAVRELARKVGNAGMDALALAHYPEPISDATMTDELDTAKN
;
A
#
# COMPACT_ATOMS: atom_id res chain seq x y z
N MET A 1 -0.11 -9.59 -12.63
CA MET A 1 -0.65 -10.50 -11.59
C MET A 1 0.21 -10.32 -10.36
N LEU A 2 -0.38 -10.15 -9.17
CA LEU A 2 0.40 -9.92 -7.95
C LEU A 2 1.12 -11.22 -7.53
N PRO A 3 2.42 -11.19 -7.22
CA PRO A 3 3.14 -12.36 -6.71
C PRO A 3 2.59 -12.76 -5.34
N SER A 4 2.65 -14.05 -4.99
CA SER A 4 2.20 -14.54 -3.69
C SER A 4 3.14 -14.18 -2.53
N GLU A 5 4.42 -13.93 -2.83
CA GLU A 5 5.44 -13.54 -1.86
C GLU A 5 6.46 -12.59 -2.51
N ILE A 6 6.96 -11.62 -1.75
CA ILE A 6 8.06 -10.72 -2.12
C ILE A 6 9.09 -10.63 -0.99
N ASP A 7 10.33 -10.32 -1.37
CA ASP A 7 11.39 -9.92 -0.43
C ASP A 7 11.40 -8.38 -0.31
N SER A 8 11.44 -7.87 0.92
CA SER A 8 11.46 -6.42 1.18
C SER A 8 12.84 -5.78 0.97
N GLY A 9 13.87 -6.55 0.66
CA GLY A 9 15.25 -6.10 0.47
C GLY A 9 16.04 -5.91 1.78
N ASP A 10 15.37 -5.99 2.93
CA ASP A 10 15.97 -5.90 4.26
C ASP A 10 15.92 -7.24 5.03
N GLY A 11 15.74 -8.34 4.30
CA GLY A 11 15.76 -9.70 4.84
C GLY A 11 14.42 -10.19 5.39
N ARG A 12 13.34 -9.41 5.25
CA ARG A 12 11.98 -9.83 5.57
C ARG A 12 11.25 -10.30 4.31
N LYS A 13 10.24 -11.14 4.52
CA LYS A 13 9.38 -11.67 3.47
C LYS A 13 7.94 -11.27 3.71
N PHE A 14 7.27 -10.77 2.67
CA PHE A 14 5.85 -10.46 2.75
C PHE A 14 5.06 -11.41 1.86
N SER A 15 4.09 -12.09 2.46
CA SER A 15 3.06 -12.79 1.69
C SER A 15 2.00 -11.77 1.27
N LEU A 16 1.56 -11.86 0.01
CA LEU A 16 0.59 -10.94 -0.56
C LEU A 16 -0.70 -11.67 -0.93
N LEU A 17 -1.82 -10.95 -0.82
CA LEU A 17 -3.13 -11.37 -1.26
C LEU A 17 -3.76 -10.24 -2.08
N ALA A 18 -4.37 -10.59 -3.21
CA ALA A 18 -5.14 -9.62 -3.98
C ALA A 18 -6.38 -9.19 -3.20
N SER A 19 -6.61 -7.88 -3.08
CA SER A 19 -7.82 -7.35 -2.46
C SER A 19 -9.05 -7.73 -3.27
N THR A 20 -10.07 -8.23 -2.59
CA THR A 20 -11.39 -8.45 -3.18
C THR A 20 -12.15 -7.11 -3.29
N PRO A 21 -13.24 -7.04 -4.06
CA PRO A 21 -14.10 -5.86 -4.07
C PRO A 21 -14.66 -5.50 -2.68
N ALA A 22 -14.90 -6.49 -1.82
CA ALA A 22 -15.36 -6.26 -0.44
C ALA A 22 -14.26 -5.59 0.40
N ASP A 23 -13.02 -6.06 0.28
CA ASP A 23 -11.86 -5.47 0.94
C ASP A 23 -11.66 -3.99 0.56
N MET A 24 -11.97 -3.65 -0.70
CA MET A 24 -11.90 -2.26 -1.17
C MET A 24 -13.00 -1.38 -0.56
N LEU A 25 -14.22 -1.91 -0.39
CA LEU A 25 -15.30 -1.19 0.31
C LEU A 25 -14.96 -0.97 1.78
N ASP A 26 -14.47 -2.02 2.47
CA ASP A 26 -14.01 -1.94 3.85
C ASP A 26 -12.88 -0.90 3.99
N LEU A 27 -11.97 -0.82 3.02
CA LEU A 27 -10.89 0.16 3.02
C LEU A 27 -11.40 1.60 2.80
N LEU A 28 -12.34 1.81 1.88
CA LEU A 28 -12.93 3.12 1.64
C LEU A 28 -13.66 3.64 2.88
N GLU A 29 -14.39 2.76 3.58
CA GLU A 29 -15.02 3.07 4.86
C GLU A 29 -13.97 3.41 5.93
N ALA A 30 -12.93 2.57 6.06
CA ALA A 30 -11.84 2.78 7.01
C ALA A 30 -11.08 4.10 6.79
N ALA A 31 -10.92 4.52 5.53
CA ALA A 31 -10.24 5.74 5.13
C ALA A 31 -11.04 7.01 5.50
N GLY A 32 -12.37 6.92 5.41
CA GLY A 32 -13.27 8.05 5.58
C GLY A 32 -12.91 9.18 4.60
N PRO A 33 -12.77 10.44 5.06
CA PRO A 33 -12.40 11.56 4.18
C PRO A 33 -11.08 11.37 3.42
N ALA A 34 -10.16 10.53 3.92
CA ALA A 34 -8.89 10.27 3.24
C ALA A 34 -9.06 9.49 1.93
N ALA A 35 -10.22 8.84 1.71
CA ALA A 35 -10.54 8.16 0.46
C ALA A 35 -10.52 9.09 -0.76
N GLY A 36 -10.70 10.40 -0.56
CA GLY A 36 -10.59 11.40 -1.63
C GLY A 36 -9.17 11.68 -2.10
N SER A 37 -8.14 11.18 -1.40
CA SER A 37 -6.74 11.31 -1.81
C SER A 37 -6.31 10.06 -2.58
N GLU A 38 -6.02 10.22 -3.87
CA GLU A 38 -5.52 9.15 -4.72
C GLU A 38 -4.20 8.58 -4.17
N ALA A 39 -3.27 9.46 -3.78
CA ALA A 39 -2.02 9.06 -3.15
C ALA A 39 -2.27 8.20 -1.90
N TRP A 40 -3.16 8.62 -0.99
CA TRP A 40 -3.46 7.86 0.21
C TRP A 40 -4.03 6.48 -0.12
N MET A 41 -5.00 6.41 -1.04
CA MET A 41 -5.62 5.15 -1.44
C MET A 41 -4.62 4.21 -2.12
N ARG A 42 -3.72 4.74 -2.96
CA ARG A 42 -2.67 3.98 -3.62
C ARG A 42 -1.72 3.34 -2.60
N TYR A 43 -1.28 4.09 -1.59
CA TYR A 43 -0.49 3.54 -0.50
C TYR A 43 -1.27 2.47 0.28
N ALA A 44 -2.52 2.77 0.65
CA ALA A 44 -3.32 1.88 1.47
C ALA A 44 -3.62 0.55 0.78
N LEU A 45 -3.89 0.54 -0.53
CA LEU A 45 -4.10 -0.69 -1.31
C LEU A 45 -2.86 -1.59 -1.31
N MET A 46 -1.66 -1.01 -1.49
CA MET A 46 -0.41 -1.76 -1.40
C MET A 46 -0.24 -2.37 0.00
N ILE A 47 -0.43 -1.57 1.04
CA ILE A 47 -0.28 -1.99 2.44
C ILE A 47 -1.27 -3.11 2.79
N CYS A 48 -2.53 -2.96 2.40
CA CYS A 48 -3.59 -3.93 2.70
C CYS A 48 -3.48 -5.22 1.89
N SER A 49 -2.62 -5.28 0.86
CA SER A 49 -2.31 -6.53 0.17
C SER A 49 -1.41 -7.46 0.99
N VAL A 50 -0.71 -6.95 2.02
CA VAL A 50 0.15 -7.78 2.87
C VAL A 50 -0.73 -8.67 3.76
N SER A 51 -0.55 -9.99 3.64
CA SER A 51 -1.30 -10.99 4.42
C SER A 51 -0.45 -11.67 5.50
N ALA A 52 0.88 -11.65 5.36
CA ALA A 52 1.82 -12.10 6.38
C ALA A 52 3.18 -11.39 6.27
N ILE A 53 3.88 -11.29 7.40
CA ILE A 53 5.28 -10.83 7.47
C ILE A 53 6.09 -11.94 8.12
N ASP A 54 7.12 -12.43 7.43
CA ASP A 54 7.98 -13.54 7.85
C ASP A 54 7.18 -14.79 8.25
N GLY A 55 6.15 -15.10 7.45
CA GLY A 55 5.25 -16.23 7.67
C GLY A 55 4.25 -16.03 8.82
N LYS A 56 4.28 -14.90 9.53
CA LYS A 56 3.30 -14.56 10.58
C LYS A 56 2.11 -13.84 9.96
N PRO A 57 0.90 -14.44 9.97
CA PRO A 57 -0.28 -13.80 9.42
C PRO A 57 -0.57 -12.47 10.10
N ILE A 58 -1.03 -11.51 9.31
CA ILE A 58 -1.53 -10.24 9.81
C ILE A 58 -3.02 -10.10 9.48
N LEU A 59 -3.74 -9.37 10.32
CA LEU A 59 -5.14 -9.06 10.07
C LEU A 59 -5.21 -7.87 9.11
N MET A 60 -6.14 -7.95 8.16
CA MET A 60 -6.43 -6.84 7.28
C MET A 60 -6.85 -5.61 8.11
N PRO A 61 -6.24 -4.43 7.91
CA PRO A 61 -6.60 -3.23 8.64
C PRO A 61 -8.05 -2.81 8.40
N ARG A 62 -8.81 -2.53 9.47
CA ARG A 62 -10.21 -2.06 9.39
C ARG A 62 -10.39 -0.58 9.75
N THR A 63 -9.30 0.13 10.04
CA THR A 63 -9.32 1.56 10.38
C THR A 63 -8.12 2.25 9.75
N LYS A 64 -8.25 3.54 9.45
CA LYS A 64 -7.15 4.39 8.98
C LYS A 64 -5.91 4.31 9.88
N GLU A 65 -6.10 4.26 11.19
CA GLU A 65 -5.00 4.15 12.17
C GLU A 65 -4.31 2.78 12.06
N ALA A 66 -5.05 1.69 11.86
CA ALA A 66 -4.48 0.36 11.64
C ALA A 66 -3.71 0.28 10.32
N VAL A 67 -4.18 0.94 9.25
CA VAL A 67 -3.43 1.04 7.98
C VAL A 67 -2.09 1.72 8.22
N ARG A 68 -2.06 2.84 8.98
CA ARG A 68 -0.81 3.53 9.33
C ARG A 68 0.11 2.68 10.20
N GLU A 69 -0.44 1.94 11.15
CA GLU A 69 0.37 1.03 11.98
C GLU A 69 1.01 -0.06 11.13
N LEU A 70 0.25 -0.65 10.21
CA LEU A 70 0.80 -1.64 9.29
C LEU A 70 1.85 -1.02 8.36
N ALA A 71 1.62 0.20 7.85
CA ALA A 71 2.61 0.93 7.07
C ALA A 71 3.95 1.09 7.81
N ARG A 72 3.91 1.38 9.12
CA ARG A 72 5.13 1.46 9.96
C ARG A 72 5.83 0.11 10.09
N LYS A 73 5.07 -1.00 10.18
CA LYS A 73 5.63 -2.36 10.23
C LYS A 73 6.25 -2.75 8.89
N VAL A 74 5.62 -2.38 7.77
CA VAL A 74 6.15 -2.59 6.42
C VAL A 74 7.45 -1.81 6.24
N GLY A 75 7.47 -0.53 6.63
CA GLY A 75 8.66 0.33 6.53
C GLY A 75 9.03 0.68 5.09
N ASN A 76 10.03 1.53 4.91
CA ASN A 76 10.37 2.10 3.59
C ASN A 76 10.80 1.02 2.58
N ALA A 77 11.74 0.14 2.94
CA ALA A 77 12.21 -0.94 2.06
C ALA A 77 11.04 -1.86 1.63
N GLY A 78 10.15 -2.16 2.57
CA GLY A 78 8.93 -2.90 2.29
C GLY A 78 7.97 -2.18 1.34
N MET A 79 7.82 -0.86 1.50
CA MET A 79 6.99 -0.06 0.59
C MET A 79 7.56 -0.01 -0.83
N ASP A 80 8.89 0.07 -0.98
CA ASP A 80 9.55 0.03 -2.28
C ASP A 80 9.30 -1.31 -2.99
N ALA A 81 9.43 -2.42 -2.25
CA ALA A 81 9.15 -3.76 -2.76
C ALA A 81 7.67 -3.94 -3.14
N LEU A 82 6.75 -3.40 -2.34
CA LEU A 82 5.32 -3.40 -2.66
C LEU A 82 5.01 -2.54 -3.90
N ALA A 83 5.62 -1.36 -4.02
CA ALA A 83 5.44 -0.50 -5.18
C ALA A 83 5.85 -1.20 -6.47
N LEU A 84 7.01 -1.89 -6.46
CA LEU A 84 7.47 -2.69 -7.60
C LEU A 84 6.53 -3.85 -7.92
N ALA A 85 5.95 -4.50 -6.91
CA ALA A 85 5.03 -5.63 -7.10
C ALA A 85 3.67 -5.22 -7.68
N HIS A 86 3.14 -4.05 -7.26
CA HIS A 86 1.84 -3.54 -7.70
C HIS A 86 1.92 -2.72 -8.99
N TYR A 87 3.02 -1.99 -9.19
CA TYR A 87 3.25 -1.08 -10.30
C TYR A 87 4.63 -1.36 -10.93
N PRO A 88 4.81 -2.51 -11.60
CA PRO A 88 6.10 -2.92 -12.17
C PRO A 88 6.54 -2.08 -13.37
N GLU A 89 5.60 -1.35 -13.99
CA GLU A 89 5.92 -0.40 -15.05
C GLU A 89 6.58 0.84 -14.45
N PRO A 90 7.67 1.36 -15.06
CA PRO A 90 8.25 2.60 -14.62
C PRO A 90 7.18 3.70 -14.71
N ILE A 91 7.03 4.46 -13.62
CA ILE A 91 6.28 5.72 -13.65
C ILE A 91 6.99 6.57 -14.70
N SER A 92 6.44 6.67 -15.92
CA SER A 92 6.92 7.66 -16.88
C SER A 92 6.84 9.01 -16.19
N ASP A 93 7.89 9.82 -16.27
CA ASP A 93 8.11 11.09 -15.54
C ASP A 93 6.96 12.13 -15.59
N ALA A 94 5.85 11.84 -16.27
CA ALA A 94 4.71 12.73 -16.46
C ALA A 94 3.78 12.90 -15.23
N THR A 95 3.83 12.04 -14.21
CA THR A 95 2.80 12.07 -13.13
C THR A 95 3.29 12.58 -11.78
N MET A 96 4.59 12.84 -11.59
CA MET A 96 5.13 13.25 -10.28
C MET A 96 5.35 14.77 -10.14
N THR A 97 5.15 15.56 -11.22
CA THR A 97 5.33 17.02 -11.22
C THR A 97 4.07 17.80 -10.85
N ASP A 98 2.87 17.25 -11.05
CA ASP A 98 1.63 18.04 -10.90
C ASP A 98 1.16 18.23 -9.44
N GLU A 99 1.60 17.38 -8.50
CA GLU A 99 1.18 17.50 -7.09
C GLU A 99 2.04 18.47 -6.26
N LEU A 100 3.19 18.94 -6.77
CA LEU A 100 4.08 19.86 -6.03
C LEU A 100 3.85 21.35 -6.36
N ASP A 101 3.08 21.68 -7.41
CA ASP A 101 2.87 23.06 -7.85
C ASP A 101 1.64 23.77 -7.25
N THR A 102 0.78 23.08 -6.48
CA THR A 102 -0.40 23.71 -5.85
C THR A 102 -0.16 24.34 -4.48
N ALA A 103 1.07 24.29 -3.94
CA ALA A 103 1.43 24.90 -2.66
C ALA A 103 1.85 26.40 -2.74
N LYS A 104 1.55 27.09 -3.84
CA LYS A 104 1.77 28.54 -3.97
C LYS A 104 0.53 29.24 -4.52
N ASN A 105 -0.43 29.55 -3.66
CA ASN A 105 -1.25 30.76 -3.79
C ASN A 105 -1.86 31.15 -2.44
#